data_AF-A0A9D9K7C4-F1
#
_entry.id   AF-A0A9D9K7C4-F1
#
_cell.length_a   1.000
_cell.length_b   1.000
_cell.length_c   1.000
_cell.angle_alpha   90.00
_cell.angle_beta   90.00
_cell.angle_gamma   90.00
#
_symmetry.space_group_name_H-M   'P 1'
#
loop_
_entity.id
_entity.type
_entity.pdbx_description
1 polymer ?
#
loop_
_entity_poly.entity_id
_entity_poly.type
_entity_poly.pdbx_seq_one_letter_code
_entity_poly.pdbx_strand_id
1 'polypeptide(L)'
;MFEGFKTFIMRGNVIDLAVGVVIGTAFSAVINSLVNDILMAIIATLVGQPDFSDVLVFGAVRLGAFITTVVNFLIISATLYFFVIVPVNKLSEFTRRNEPPPAPPALSAEVKLLTEIRDLLRQNIT
;
A
#
# COMPACT_ATOMS: atom_id res chain seq x y z
N MET A 1 -2.79 -7.62 33.60
CA MET A 1 -1.99 -7.22 32.42
C MET A 1 -2.38 -8.01 31.16
N PHE A 2 -2.43 -9.34 31.22
CA PHE A 2 -2.82 -10.18 30.06
C PHE A 2 -4.24 -9.92 29.55
N GLU A 3 -5.22 -9.75 30.44
CA GLU A 3 -6.59 -9.36 30.06
C GLU A 3 -6.65 -7.97 29.42
N GLY A 4 -5.91 -6.99 29.96
CA GLY A 4 -5.82 -5.65 29.39
C GLY A 4 -5.19 -5.62 27.99
N PHE A 5 -4.19 -6.46 27.76
CA PHE A 5 -3.57 -6.65 26.44
C PHE A 5 -4.52 -7.31 25.44
N LYS A 6 -5.24 -8.37 25.88
CA LYS A 6 -6.26 -9.03 25.07
C LYS A 6 -7.38 -8.05 24.67
N THR A 7 -7.86 -7.23 25.61
CA THR A 7 -8.86 -6.18 25.36
C THR A 7 -8.34 -5.07 24.45
N PHE A 8 -7.04 -4.77 24.49
CA PHE A 8 -6.42 -3.80 23.59
C PHE A 8 -6.32 -4.31 22.15
N ILE A 9 -5.86 -5.56 21.95
CA ILE A 9 -5.78 -6.15 20.61
C ILE A 9 -7.18 -6.38 20.04
N MET A 10 -8.16 -6.80 20.84
CA MET A 10 -9.53 -6.97 20.36
C MET A 10 -10.24 -5.68 19.93
N ARG A 11 -9.62 -4.50 20.10
CA ARG A 11 -10.07 -3.30 19.42
C ARG A 11 -9.83 -3.52 17.92
N GLY A 12 -10.90 -3.73 17.14
CA GLY A 12 -10.81 -4.09 15.71
C GLY A 12 -9.84 -3.23 14.89
N ASN A 13 -9.79 -1.92 15.18
CA ASN A 13 -8.86 -0.97 14.56
C ASN A 13 -7.36 -1.33 14.74
N VAL A 14 -6.98 -2.05 15.80
CA VAL A 14 -5.59 -2.46 16.06
C VAL A 14 -5.22 -3.72 15.28
N ILE A 15 -6.15 -4.68 15.16
CA ILE A 15 -5.92 -5.92 14.39
C ILE A 15 -5.79 -5.59 12.91
N ASP A 16 -6.69 -4.77 12.36
CA ASP A 16 -6.67 -4.40 10.94
C ASP A 16 -5.38 -3.65 10.59
N LEU A 17 -4.94 -2.74 11.48
CA LEU A 17 -3.66 -2.04 11.33
C LEU A 17 -2.48 -3.00 11.37
N ALA A 18 -2.46 -3.93 12.32
CA ALA A 18 -1.37 -4.91 12.46
C ALA A 18 -1.27 -5.82 11.23
N VAL A 19 -2.41 -6.30 10.72
CA VAL A 19 -2.48 -7.12 9.51
C VAL A 19 -1.98 -6.32 8.30
N GLY A 20 -2.39 -5.06 8.15
CA GLY A 20 -1.92 -4.19 7.07
C GLY A 20 -0.41 -3.99 7.07
N VAL A 21 0.22 -3.80 8.24
CA VAL A 21 1.68 -3.64 8.37
C VAL A 21 2.42 -4.95 8.03
N VAL A 22 1.92 -6.09 8.51
CA VAL A 22 2.55 -7.41 8.23
C VAL A 22 2.46 -7.74 6.75
N ILE A 23 1.30 -7.55 6.12
CA ILE A 23 1.13 -7.79 4.69
C ILE A 23 1.99 -6.82 3.87
N GLY A 24 2.01 -5.53 4.25
CA GLY A 24 2.80 -4.52 3.55
C GLY A 24 4.30 -4.82 3.58
N THR A 25 4.82 -5.28 4.72
CA THR A 25 6.24 -5.65 4.86
C THR A 25 6.59 -6.92 4.08
N ALA A 26 5.77 -7.96 4.17
CA ALA A 26 5.95 -9.19 3.40
C ALA A 26 5.88 -8.94 1.88
N PHE A 27 4.92 -8.12 1.44
CA PHE A 27 4.77 -7.77 0.03
C PHE A 27 5.95 -6.94 -0.48
N SER A 28 6.41 -5.96 0.31
CA SER A 28 7.60 -5.16 -0.02
C SER A 28 8.83 -6.06 -0.22
N ALA A 29 9.01 -7.09 0.61
CA ALA A 29 10.11 -8.05 0.45
C ALA A 29 10.05 -8.80 -0.90
N VAL A 30 8.86 -9.22 -1.34
CA VAL A 30 8.67 -9.88 -2.65
C VAL A 30 9.02 -8.94 -3.80
N ILE A 31 8.55 -7.70 -3.75
CA ILE A 31 8.86 -6.70 -4.78
C ILE A 31 10.36 -6.38 -4.81
N ASN A 32 10.99 -6.23 -3.64
CA ASN A 32 12.42 -5.98 -3.55
C ASN A 32 13.24 -7.13 -4.13
N SER A 33 12.86 -8.39 -3.89
CA SER A 33 13.51 -9.55 -4.51
C SER A 33 13.33 -9.57 -6.03
N LEU A 34 12.11 -9.30 -6.52
CA LEU A 34 11.87 -9.20 -7.96
C LEU A 34 12.75 -8.12 -8.63
N VAL A 35 12.93 -6.97 -7.99
CA VAL A 35 13.73 -5.90 -8.58
C VAL A 35 15.23 -6.15 -8.42
N ASN A 36 15.69 -6.45 -7.20
CA ASN A 36 17.12 -6.57 -6.91
C ASN A 36 17.72 -7.87 -7.47
N ASP A 37 16.97 -8.98 -7.46
CA ASP A 37 17.51 -10.29 -7.85
C ASP A 37 17.29 -10.59 -9.34
N ILE A 38 16.18 -10.12 -9.92
CA ILE A 38 15.82 -10.41 -11.32
C ILE A 38 16.11 -9.22 -12.22
N LEU A 39 15.55 -8.03 -11.93
CA LEU A 39 15.69 -6.89 -12.83
C LEU A 39 17.12 -6.35 -12.87
N MET A 40 17.79 -6.23 -11.72
CA MET A 40 19.20 -5.81 -11.71
C MET A 40 20.10 -6.83 -12.40
N ALA A 41 19.83 -8.14 -12.27
CA ALA A 41 20.59 -9.15 -13.02
C ALA A 41 20.45 -8.97 -14.54
N ILE A 42 19.24 -8.68 -15.03
CA ILE A 42 19.00 -8.40 -16.45
C ILE A 42 19.70 -7.11 -16.88
N ILE A 43 19.61 -6.04 -16.08
CA ILE A 43 20.29 -4.77 -16.37
C ILE A 43 21.81 -4.95 -16.37
N ALA A 44 22.34 -5.73 -15.44
CA ALA A 44 23.76 -6.06 -15.35
C ALA A 44 24.27 -6.76 -16.62
N THR A 45 23.48 -7.69 -17.18
CA THR A 45 23.85 -8.36 -18.43
C THR A 45 23.83 -7.44 -19.65
N LEU A 46 23.01 -6.37 -19.64
CA LEU A 46 22.89 -5.42 -20.74
C LEU A 46 23.90 -4.27 -20.66
N VAL A 47 24.15 -3.76 -19.46
CA VAL A 47 25.02 -2.59 -19.20
C VAL A 47 26.45 -3.02 -18.86
N GLY A 48 26.68 -4.28 -18.50
CA GLY A 48 27.99 -4.86 -18.19
C GLY A 48 28.48 -4.56 -16.76
N GLN A 49 27.72 -3.78 -15.98
CA GLN A 49 27.95 -3.54 -14.54
C GLN A 49 26.63 -3.70 -13.78
N PRO A 50 26.61 -4.34 -12.60
CA PRO A 50 25.40 -4.54 -11.80
C PRO A 50 24.81 -3.24 -11.25
N ASP A 51 25.67 -2.26 -11.01
CA ASP A 51 25.30 -0.96 -10.49
C ASP A 51 26.27 0.13 -10.96
N PHE A 52 25.94 1.37 -10.62
CA PHE A 52 26.82 2.52 -10.84
C PHE A 52 27.63 2.84 -9.59
N SER A 53 27.66 1.98 -8.56
CA SER A 53 28.18 2.30 -7.23
C SER A 53 29.66 2.69 -7.24
N ASP A 54 30.41 2.13 -8.17
CA ASP A 54 31.85 2.38 -8.36
C ASP A 54 32.14 3.40 -9.48
N VAL A 55 31.09 3.91 -10.14
CA VAL A 55 31.16 4.98 -11.13
C VAL A 55 30.98 6.32 -10.39
N LEU A 56 31.90 7.28 -10.58
CA LEU A 56 31.87 8.61 -9.93
C LEU A 56 32.09 8.57 -8.40
N VAL A 57 33.20 7.98 -7.97
CA VAL A 57 33.69 8.09 -6.59
C VAL A 57 34.65 9.28 -6.48
N PHE A 58 34.27 10.30 -5.70
CA PHE A 58 35.11 11.46 -5.40
C PHE A 58 35.51 11.44 -3.92
N GLY A 59 36.60 10.74 -3.60
CA GLY A 59 37.04 10.56 -2.21
C GLY A 59 35.99 9.81 -1.38
N ALA A 60 35.42 10.49 -0.38
CA ALA A 60 34.36 9.92 0.46
C ALA A 60 32.95 9.99 -0.17
N VAL A 61 32.77 10.75 -1.26
CA VAL A 61 31.46 10.94 -1.89
C VAL A 61 31.24 9.88 -2.97
N ARG A 62 30.32 8.94 -2.71
CA ARG A 62 29.93 7.86 -3.63
C ARG A 62 28.66 8.25 -4.41
N LEU A 63 28.80 9.16 -5.36
CA LEU A 63 27.65 9.65 -6.14
C LEU A 63 27.01 8.54 -6.98
N GLY A 64 27.82 7.59 -7.44
CA GLY A 64 27.37 6.39 -8.14
C GLY A 64 26.39 5.52 -7.36
N ALA A 65 26.60 5.35 -6.05
CA ALA A 65 25.72 4.58 -5.19
C ALA A 65 24.36 5.28 -5.01
N PHE A 66 24.36 6.61 -4.96
CA PHE A 66 23.13 7.42 -4.93
C PHE A 66 22.35 7.30 -6.25
N ILE A 67 23.01 7.41 -7.39
CA ILE A 67 22.37 7.24 -8.70
C ILE A 67 21.77 5.82 -8.82
N THR A 68 22.49 4.81 -8.36
CA THR A 68 22.00 3.42 -8.32
C THR A 68 20.71 3.32 -7.50
N THR A 69 20.64 3.95 -6.32
CA THR A 69 19.44 3.92 -5.48
C THR A 69 18.27 4.66 -6.12
N VAL A 70 18.51 5.78 -6.80
CA VAL A 70 17.46 6.50 -7.54
C VAL A 70 16.92 5.66 -8.69
N VAL A 71 17.80 5.02 -9.47
CA VAL A 71 17.40 4.13 -10.57
C VAL A 71 16.62 2.93 -10.02
N ASN A 72 17.07 2.33 -8.92
CA ASN A 72 16.36 1.24 -8.28
C ASN A 72 14.94 1.65 -7.84
N PHE A 73 14.80 2.82 -7.20
CA PHE A 73 13.49 3.36 -6.82
C PHE A 73 12.55 3.56 -8.02
N LEU A 74 13.07 4.05 -9.16
CA LEU A 74 12.27 4.20 -10.38
C LEU A 74 11.83 2.83 -10.95
N ILE A 75 12.70 1.82 -10.89
CA ILE A 75 12.36 0.47 -11.36
C ILE A 75 11.33 -0.20 -10.44
N ILE A 76 11.51 -0.10 -9.11
CA ILE A 76 10.54 -0.61 -8.12
C ILE A 76 9.19 0.03 -8.32
N SER A 77 9.14 1.37 -8.40
CA SER A 77 7.87 2.10 -8.59
C SER A 77 7.18 1.76 -9.91
N ALA A 78 7.94 1.63 -11.01
CA ALA A 78 7.41 1.17 -12.30
C ALA A 78 6.89 -0.27 -12.22
N THR A 79 7.61 -1.18 -11.57
CA THR A 79 7.19 -2.58 -11.38
C THR A 79 5.91 -2.67 -10.56
N LEU A 80 5.83 -1.93 -9.45
CA LEU A 80 4.63 -1.81 -8.62
C LEU A 80 3.43 -1.29 -9.44
N TYR A 81 3.66 -0.26 -10.24
CA TYR A 81 2.61 0.32 -11.07
C TYR A 81 2.09 -0.68 -12.12
N PHE A 82 2.97 -1.28 -12.91
CA PHE A 82 2.59 -2.16 -14.02
C PHE A 82 2.08 -3.54 -13.58
N PHE A 83 2.67 -4.15 -12.54
CA PHE A 83 2.30 -5.51 -12.12
C PHE A 83 1.27 -5.56 -11.01
N VAL A 84 1.06 -4.48 -10.26
CA VAL A 84 0.15 -4.46 -9.11
C VAL A 84 -0.99 -3.49 -9.34
N ILE A 85 -0.69 -2.21 -9.58
CA ILE A 85 -1.71 -1.16 -9.68
C ILE A 85 -2.55 -1.35 -10.94
N VAL A 86 -1.95 -1.59 -12.12
CA VAL A 86 -2.70 -1.77 -13.37
C VAL A 86 -3.63 -2.99 -13.31
N PRO A 87 -3.21 -4.19 -12.87
CA PRO A 87 -4.10 -5.35 -12.76
C PRO A 87 -5.19 -5.16 -11.70
N VAL A 88 -4.85 -4.58 -10.54
CA VAL A 88 -5.84 -4.30 -9.48
C VAL A 88 -6.87 -3.28 -9.95
N ASN A 89 -6.44 -2.22 -10.64
CA ASN A 89 -7.34 -1.24 -11.23
C ASN A 89 -8.24 -1.87 -12.30
N LYS A 90 -7.67 -2.70 -13.19
CA LYS A 90 -8.42 -3.43 -14.22
C LYS A 90 -9.41 -4.44 -13.64
N LEU A 91 -9.03 -5.16 -12.59
CA LEU A 91 -9.90 -6.13 -11.91
C LEU A 91 -11.00 -5.43 -11.13
N SER A 92 -10.67 -4.36 -10.40
CA SER A 92 -11.67 -3.57 -9.65
C SER A 92 -12.69 -2.91 -10.58
N GLU A 93 -12.28 -2.48 -11.77
CA GLU A 93 -13.19 -1.98 -12.81
C GLU A 93 -14.12 -3.09 -13.33
N PHE A 94 -13.62 -4.32 -13.48
CA PHE A 94 -14.42 -5.47 -13.90
C PHE A 94 -15.42 -5.93 -12.82
N THR A 95 -15.03 -5.91 -11.54
CA THR A 95 -15.90 -6.27 -10.41
C THR A 95 -16.95 -5.17 -10.14
N ARG A 96 -16.57 -3.90 -10.21
CA ARG A 96 -17.49 -2.73 -10.06
C ARG A 96 -18.55 -2.62 -11.15
N ARG A 97 -18.35 -3.28 -12.30
CA ARG A 97 -19.33 -3.32 -13.39
C ARG A 97 -20.45 -4.34 -13.14
N ASN A 98 -20.24 -5.30 -12.23
CA ASN A 98 -21.17 -6.39 -11.92
C ASN A 98 -21.67 -6.36 -10.46
N GLU A 99 -21.06 -5.57 -9.58
CA GLU A 99 -21.57 -5.29 -8.25
C GLU A 99 -22.47 -4.05 -8.27
N PRO A 100 -23.69 -4.09 -7.68
CA PRO A 100 -24.41 -2.88 -7.30
C PRO A 100 -23.45 -1.97 -6.52
N PRO A 101 -23.59 -0.62 -6.64
CA PRO A 101 -22.76 0.32 -5.91
C PRO A 101 -22.59 -0.16 -4.46
N PRO A 102 -21.35 -0.13 -3.90
CA PRO A 102 -21.12 -0.60 -2.54
C PRO A 102 -22.21 -0.04 -1.66
N ALA A 103 -22.96 -0.93 -0.99
CA ALA A 103 -24.03 -0.48 -0.11
C ALA A 103 -23.44 0.63 0.77
N PRO A 104 -24.05 1.82 0.81
CA PRO A 104 -23.51 2.95 1.54
C PRO A 104 -23.06 2.44 2.91
N PRO A 105 -21.81 2.77 3.35
CA PRO A 105 -21.28 2.24 4.60
C PRO A 105 -22.38 2.35 5.64
N ALA A 106 -22.79 1.20 6.19
CA ALA A 106 -23.95 1.12 7.04
C ALA A 106 -23.80 2.23 8.08
N LEU A 107 -24.67 3.25 8.01
CA LEU A 107 -24.58 4.41 8.88
C LEU A 107 -24.40 3.86 10.29
N SER A 108 -23.34 4.30 10.97
CA SER A 108 -23.08 3.84 12.34
C SER A 108 -24.37 4.00 13.15
N ALA A 109 -24.59 3.14 14.14
CA ALA A 109 -25.83 3.21 14.94
C ALA A 109 -26.11 4.63 15.42
N GLU A 110 -25.05 5.39 15.71
CA GLU A 110 -25.10 6.81 16.04
C GLU A 110 -25.55 7.71 14.88
N VAL A 111 -25.02 7.54 13.67
CA VAL A 111 -25.47 8.32 12.50
C VAL A 111 -26.92 7.98 12.13
N LYS A 112 -27.38 6.73 12.34
CA LYS A 112 -28.81 6.38 12.23
C LYS A 112 -29.64 7.10 13.28
N LEU A 113 -29.23 7.03 14.54
CA LEU A 113 -29.93 7.68 15.65
C LEU A 113 -30.01 9.20 15.46
N LEU A 114 -28.93 9.83 14.98
CA LEU A 114 -28.90 11.26 14.67
C LEU A 114 -29.80 11.62 13.48
N THR A 115 -29.94 10.73 12.50
CA THR A 115 -30.88 10.90 11.39
C THR A 115 -32.32 10.84 11.88
N GLU A 116 -32.62 9.85 12.72
CA GLU A 116 -33.93 9.71 13.37
C GLU A 116 -34.26 10.91 14.25
N ILE A 117 -33.32 11.39 15.09
CA ILE A 117 -33.50 12.59 15.92
C ILE A 117 -33.74 13.84 15.06
N ARG A 118 -32.98 14.02 13.97
CA ARG A 118 -33.19 15.14 13.03
C ARG A 118 -34.59 15.10 12.42
N ASP A 119 -35.03 13.92 12.01
CA ASP A 119 -36.31 13.74 11.34
C ASP A 119 -37.47 13.95 12.33
N LEU A 120 -37.36 13.45 13.57
CA LEU A 120 -38.30 13.72 14.66
C LEU A 120 -38.35 15.20 15.04
N LEU A 121 -37.22 15.91 15.09
CA LEU A 121 -37.20 17.35 15.33
C LEU A 121 -37.86 18.14 14.21
N ARG A 122 -37.62 17.77 12.94
CA ARG A 122 -38.31 18.40 11.80
C ARG A 122 -39.82 18.21 11.87
N GLN A 123 -40.26 17.03 12.30
CA GLN A 123 -41.67 16.69 12.42
C GLN A 123 -42.38 17.44 13.54
N ASN A 124 -41.64 17.89 14.58
CA ASN A 124 -42.18 18.58 15.75
C ASN A 124 -42.06 20.11 15.68
N ILE A 125 -41.30 20.65 14.71
CA ILE A 125 -41.14 22.09 14.44
C ILE A 125 -42.15 22.57 13.38
N THR A 126 -42.89 21.66 12.74
CA THR A 126 -44.00 21.96 11.80
C THR A 126 -45.32 21.58 12.45
#